data_AF-A0A1F2U9R5-F1
#
_entry.id   AF-A0A1F2U9R5-F1
#
_cell.length_a   1.000
_cell.length_b   1.000
_cell.length_c   1.000
_cell.angle_alpha   90.00
_cell.angle_beta   90.00
_cell.angle_gamma   90.00
#
_symmetry.space_group_name_H-M   'P 1'
#
loop_
_entity.id
_entity.type
_entity.pdbx_description
1 polymer ?
#
loop_
_entity_poly.entity_id
_entity_poly.type
_entity_poly.pdbx_seq_one_letter_code
_entity_poly.pdbx_strand_id
1 'polypeptide(L)'
;MSRVNVEIELPDTLATQAKKAGLLEPEALERMVREALLARRVEGLVEAREVLAANPLPPMTPEEIQAEIEAYRAEVRRAARP
;
A
#
# COMPACT_ATOMS: atom_id res chain seq x y z
N MET A 1 -13.54 14.77 -8.20
CA MET A 1 -13.74 13.60 -9.09
C MET A 1 -12.85 13.80 -10.30
N SER A 2 -11.95 12.86 -10.57
CA SER A 2 -11.09 12.90 -11.76
C SER A 2 -11.57 11.81 -12.72
N ARG A 3 -11.65 12.10 -14.02
CA ARG A 3 -12.02 11.11 -15.04
C ARG A 3 -10.77 10.45 -15.59
N VAL A 4 -10.79 9.14 -15.67
CA VAL A 4 -9.75 8.33 -16.32
C VAL A 4 -10.44 7.48 -17.39
N ASN A 5 -9.87 7.42 -18.58
CA ASN A 5 -10.30 6.51 -19.64
C ASN A 5 -9.28 5.38 -19.73
N VAL A 6 -9.74 4.13 -19.79
CA VAL A 6 -8.88 2.94 -19.87
C VAL A 6 -9.37 2.10 -21.03
N GLU A 7 -8.44 1.63 -21.86
CA GLU A 7 -8.69 0.63 -22.90
C GLU A 7 -8.14 -0.71 -22.41
N ILE A 8 -8.97 -1.76 -22.48
CA ILE A 8 -8.61 -3.10 -22.02
C ILE A 8 -9.03 -4.13 -23.08
N GLU A 9 -8.16 -5.09 -23.34
CA GLU A 9 -8.47 -6.25 -24.16
C GLU A 9 -8.86 -7.41 -23.25
N LEU A 10 -10.04 -7.98 -23.50
CA LEU A 10 -10.57 -9.13 -22.79
C LEU A 10 -11.04 -10.16 -23.81
N PRO A 11 -10.92 -11.47 -23.54
CA PRO A 11 -11.59 -12.48 -24.34
C PRO A 11 -13.10 -12.18 -24.44
N ASP A 12 -13.68 -12.32 -25.63
CA ASP A 12 -15.09 -11.95 -25.90
C ASP A 12 -16.08 -12.57 -24.90
N THR A 13 -15.82 -13.83 -24.52
CA THR A 13 -16.62 -14.56 -23.54
C THR A 13 -16.57 -13.88 -22.17
N LEU A 14 -15.37 -13.49 -21.72
CA LEU A 14 -15.15 -12.81 -20.45
C LEU A 14 -15.73 -11.39 -20.47
N ALA A 15 -15.54 -10.64 -21.56
CA ALA A 15 -16.11 -9.30 -21.73
C ALA A 15 -17.64 -9.34 -21.63
N THR A 16 -18.27 -10.31 -22.29
CA THR A 16 -19.72 -10.50 -22.25
C THR A 16 -20.22 -10.84 -20.86
N GLN A 17 -19.54 -11.72 -20.15
CA GLN A 17 -19.89 -12.10 -18.77
C GLN A 17 -19.71 -10.93 -17.80
N ALA A 18 -18.58 -10.25 -17.86
CA ALA A 18 -18.27 -9.10 -17.01
C ALA A 18 -19.28 -7.96 -17.22
N LYS A 19 -19.65 -7.68 -18.48
CA LYS A 19 -20.68 -6.70 -18.81
C LYS A 19 -22.05 -7.10 -18.27
N LYS A 20 -22.48 -8.35 -18.46
CA LYS A 20 -23.76 -8.86 -17.91
C LYS A 20 -23.81 -8.81 -16.39
N ALA A 21 -22.66 -9.01 -15.73
CA ALA A 21 -22.53 -8.93 -14.29
C ALA A 21 -22.40 -7.49 -13.76
N GLY A 22 -22.35 -6.47 -14.63
CA GLY A 22 -22.16 -5.07 -14.23
C GLY A 22 -20.76 -4.76 -13.70
N LEU A 23 -19.77 -5.64 -13.93
CA LEU A 23 -18.41 -5.45 -13.42
C LEU A 23 -17.64 -4.34 -14.15
N LEU A 24 -18.11 -3.94 -15.34
CA LEU A 24 -17.53 -2.86 -16.15
C LEU A 24 -18.22 -1.50 -15.90
N GLU A 25 -19.19 -1.43 -15.00
CA GLU A 25 -19.83 -0.18 -14.61
C GLU A 25 -18.89 0.65 -13.70
N PRO A 26 -18.93 2.00 -13.76
CA PRO A 26 -18.02 2.86 -13.02
C PRO A 26 -17.91 2.55 -11.52
N GLU A 27 -19.03 2.27 -10.85
CA GLU A 27 -19.07 1.99 -9.41
C GLU A 27 -18.42 0.65 -9.06
N ALA A 28 -18.59 -0.36 -9.91
CA ALA A 28 -17.95 -1.66 -9.74
C ALA A 28 -16.44 -1.56 -9.96
N LEU A 29 -16.02 -0.84 -11.00
CA LEU A 29 -14.62 -0.58 -11.28
C LEU A 29 -13.95 0.22 -10.16
N GLU A 30 -14.61 1.25 -9.60
CA GLU A 30 -14.09 1.99 -8.46
C GLU A 30 -13.84 1.07 -7.26
N ARG A 31 -14.82 0.21 -6.93
CA ARG A 31 -14.68 -0.74 -5.83
C ARG A 31 -13.51 -1.70 -6.06
N MET A 32 -13.38 -2.27 -7.26
CA MET A 32 -12.29 -3.17 -7.62
C MET A 32 -10.91 -2.48 -7.51
N VAL A 33 -10.79 -1.23 -7.96
CA VAL A 33 -9.54 -0.47 -7.84
C VAL A 33 -9.19 -0.21 -6.37
N ARG A 34 -10.17 0.16 -5.54
CA ARG A 34 -9.95 0.37 -4.10
C ARG A 34 -9.49 -0.90 -3.40
N GLU A 35 -10.15 -2.03 -3.68
CA GLU A 35 -9.78 -3.33 -3.13
C GLU A 35 -8.38 -3.76 -3.58
N ALA A 36 -8.04 -3.58 -4.86
CA ALA A 36 -6.70 -3.89 -5.37
C ALA A 36 -5.62 -3.02 -4.71
N LEU A 37 -5.87 -1.74 -4.46
CA LEU A 37 -4.95 -0.87 -3.73
C LEU A 37 -4.77 -1.31 -2.28
N LEU A 38 -5.83 -1.76 -1.62
CA LEU A 38 -5.76 -2.29 -0.26
C LEU A 38 -4.95 -3.59 -0.21
N ALA A 39 -5.20 -4.51 -1.13
CA ALA A 39 -4.45 -5.77 -1.23
C ALA A 39 -2.95 -5.52 -1.38
N ARG A 40 -2.56 -4.62 -2.30
CA ARG A 40 -1.14 -4.26 -2.52
C ARG A 40 -0.46 -3.65 -1.30
N ARG A 41 -1.20 -2.87 -0.48
CA ARG A 41 -0.65 -2.35 0.77
C ARG A 41 -0.37 -3.46 1.77
N VAL A 42 -1.22 -4.48 1.83
CA VAL A 42 -1.04 -5.64 2.71
C VAL A 42 0.13 -6.50 2.21
N GLU A 43 0.22 -6.74 0.91
CA GLU A 43 1.34 -7.47 0.28
C GLU A 43 2.69 -6.82 0.64
N GLY A 44 2.81 -5.49 0.51
CA GLY A 44 4.05 -4.79 0.90
C GLY A 44 4.41 -4.94 2.39
N LEU A 45 3.41 -5.05 3.29
CA LEU A 45 3.67 -5.32 4.70
C LEU A 45 4.16 -6.77 4.92
N VAL A 46 3.58 -7.73 4.20
CA VAL A 46 4.01 -9.13 4.26
C VAL A 46 5.44 -9.27 3.77
N GLU A 47 5.79 -8.67 2.63
CA GLU A 47 7.16 -8.66 2.10
C GLU A 47 8.14 -8.01 3.09
N ALA A 48 7.81 -6.86 3.66
CA ALA A 48 8.66 -6.20 4.66
C ALA A 48 8.87 -7.09 5.90
N ARG A 49 7.81 -7.80 6.34
CA ARG A 49 7.90 -8.75 7.45
C ARG A 49 8.81 -9.93 7.10
N GLU A 50 8.72 -10.48 5.89
CA GLU A 50 9.57 -11.58 5.44
C GLU A 50 11.05 -11.17 5.40
N VAL A 51 11.35 -9.96 4.90
CA VAL A 51 12.71 -9.40 4.90
C VAL A 51 13.27 -9.27 6.32
N LEU A 52 12.48 -8.74 7.27
CA LEU A 52 12.88 -8.60 8.68
C LEU A 52 13.03 -9.95 9.38
N ALA A 53 12.20 -10.93 9.04
CA ALA A 53 12.29 -12.29 9.60
C ALA A 53 13.53 -13.04 9.07
N ALA A 54 13.88 -12.84 7.80
CA ALA A 54 15.07 -13.43 7.20
C ALA A 54 16.37 -12.81 7.73
N ASN A 55 16.34 -11.53 8.11
CA ASN A 55 17.48 -10.80 8.62
C ASN A 55 17.10 -10.07 9.93
N PRO A 56 16.99 -10.79 11.05
CA PRO A 56 16.55 -10.20 12.30
C PRO A 56 17.59 -9.20 12.81
N LEU A 57 17.11 -7.99 13.14
CA LEU A 57 17.93 -7.00 13.83
C LEU A 57 18.16 -7.44 15.28
N PRO A 58 19.31 -7.11 15.87
CA PRO A 58 19.54 -7.37 17.29
C PRO A 58 18.44 -6.68 18.13
N PRO A 59 17.96 -7.34 19.20
CA PRO A 59 16.94 -6.76 20.07
C PRO A 59 17.53 -5.53 20.78
N MET A 60 16.74 -4.46 20.84
CA MET A 60 17.06 -3.25 21.59
C MET A 60 16.24 -3.22 22.88
N THR A 61 16.80 -2.66 23.96
CA THR A 61 16.03 -2.41 25.18
C THR A 61 15.08 -1.23 24.99
N PRO A 62 14.01 -1.11 25.80
CA PRO A 62 13.12 0.05 25.75
C PRO A 62 13.86 1.39 25.91
N GLU A 63 14.91 1.42 26.73
CA GLU A 63 15.74 2.61 26.97
C GLU A 63 16.55 2.99 25.72
N GLU A 64 17.14 2.01 25.03
CA GLU A 64 17.88 2.22 23.78
C GLU A 64 16.95 2.75 22.67
N ILE A 65 15.74 2.17 22.55
CA ILE A 65 14.72 2.64 21.60
C ILE A 65 14.33 4.10 21.90
N GLN A 66 14.12 4.43 23.18
CA GLN A 66 13.75 5.77 23.58
C GLN A 66 14.85 6.79 23.27
N ALA A 67 16.12 6.43 23.52
CA ALA A 67 17.26 7.28 23.20
C ALA A 67 17.36 7.57 21.69
N GLU A 68 17.15 6.57 20.82
CA GLU A 68 17.15 6.79 19.37
C GLU A 68 16.00 7.69 18.90
N ILE A 69 14.79 7.48 19.43
CA ILE A 69 13.63 8.32 19.12
C ILE A 69 13.89 9.78 19.53
N GLU A 70 14.50 10.01 20.69
CA GLU A 70 14.83 11.34 21.18
C GLU A 70 15.89 12.02 20.30
N ALA A 71 16.93 11.29 19.91
CA ALA A 71 17.97 11.77 19.01
C ALA A 71 17.38 12.21 17.66
N TYR A 72 16.59 11.34 17.01
CA TYR A 72 15.95 11.67 15.74
C TYR A 72 15.03 12.88 15.84
N ARG A 73 14.20 12.95 16.89
CA ARG A 73 13.31 14.11 17.10
C ARG A 73 14.10 15.39 17.36
N ALA A 74 15.25 15.31 18.03
CA ALA A 74 16.13 16.46 18.23
C ALA A 74 16.72 16.96 16.91
N GLU A 75 17.14 16.05 16.03
CA GLU A 75 17.62 16.39 14.68
C GLU A 75 16.54 17.07 13.85
N VAL A 76 15.34 16.50 13.80
CA VAL A 76 14.19 17.09 13.08
C VAL A 76 13.87 18.49 13.60
N ARG A 77 13.88 18.70 14.92
CA ARG A 77 13.66 20.04 15.51
C ARG A 77 14.76 21.04 15.14
N ARG A 78 16.03 20.60 15.06
CA ARG A 78 17.14 21.45 14.64
C ARG A 78 17.02 21.83 13.17
N ALA A 79 16.66 20.88 12.31
CA ALA A 79 16.48 21.10 10.88
C ALA A 79 15.26 21.99 10.55
N ALA A 80 14.22 21.98 11.40
CA ALA A 80 13.03 22.81 11.24
C ALA A 80 13.17 24.23 11.82
N ARG A 81 14.29 24.54 12.49
CA ARG A 81 14.58 25.90 12.97
C ARG A 81 15.21 26.70 11.83
N PRO A 82 14.65 27.87 11.45
CA PRO A 82 15.18 28.70 10.38
C PRO A 82 16.56 29.28 10.72
#